data_AF-A0A8D3CUK5-F1
#
_entry.id   AF-A0A8D3CUK5-F1
#
_cell.length_a   1.000
_cell.length_b   1.000
_cell.length_c   1.000
_cell.angle_alpha   90.00
_cell.angle_beta   90.00
_cell.angle_gamma   90.00
#
_symmetry.space_group_name_H-M   'P 1'
#
loop_
_entity.id
_entity.type
_entity.pdbx_description
1 polymer ?
#
loop_
_entity_poly.entity_id
_entity_poly.type
_entity_poly.pdbx_seq_one_letter_code
_entity_poly.pdbx_strand_id
1 'polypeptide(L)'
;MDVQRTGTMVRPPSPMDSLEKQLSCPICLEMFTKPVVILPCQHNLCRTCASDLYDSRNPYRFSGGVFRCPTCRFEVVLDRHGVHGLQRNLLVENIIDIYKQQQEGSGSGSTETTLKPKESKEPMCQEHEDERINIYCKTCQVPTCSMCKVFGQHKDCEVAPLANVYQTQKGELSNAIDTLVASNGRLQALLNQMEDACRAVQENAQCAKQGLAESFDLLYAVLEERKTILLEQIGKEQDEKVAALRALAQRYGERLQASSELTDSAVRALEQSGAAEFLLDAAKSSLGEERPEPGFEKMDHFTLSTEHVEAVLAKMAFGVCDEEEFEDEEM
;
A
#
# COMPACT_ATOMS: atom_id res chain seq x y z
N MET A 1 0.29 49.44 -19.57
CA MET A 1 1.17 48.31 -19.95
C MET A 1 0.46 47.06 -19.48
N ASP A 2 -0.50 46.62 -20.29
CA ASP A 2 -1.38 45.51 -19.97
C ASP A 2 -0.78 44.22 -20.53
N VAL A 3 -0.32 43.35 -19.63
CA VAL A 3 0.27 42.06 -19.96
C VAL A 3 -0.85 41.10 -20.35
N GLN A 4 -0.97 40.82 -21.64
CA GLN A 4 -1.77 39.73 -22.19
C GLN A 4 -1.18 38.39 -21.76
N ARG A 5 -1.90 37.63 -20.93
CA ARG A 5 -1.65 36.20 -20.70
C ARG A 5 -2.32 35.40 -21.82
N THR A 6 -1.54 34.93 -22.78
CA THR A 6 -1.95 33.90 -23.74
C THR A 6 -1.90 32.54 -23.07
N GLY A 7 -3.03 32.11 -22.49
CA GLY A 7 -3.22 30.75 -22.01
C GLY A 7 -3.67 29.84 -23.15
N THR A 8 -2.75 29.08 -23.73
CA THR A 8 -3.07 28.03 -24.70
C THR A 8 -3.85 26.92 -23.99
N MET A 9 -5.13 26.75 -24.33
CA MET A 9 -5.96 25.67 -23.80
C MET A 9 -5.49 24.33 -24.39
N VAL A 10 -4.85 23.50 -23.57
CA VAL A 10 -4.51 22.11 -23.93
C VAL A 10 -5.79 21.29 -23.87
N ARG A 11 -6.24 20.80 -25.03
CA ARG A 11 -7.39 19.87 -25.16
C ARG A 11 -7.07 18.57 -24.40
N PRO A 12 -7.98 18.03 -23.57
CA PRO A 12 -7.75 16.74 -22.92
C PRO A 12 -7.58 15.64 -23.98
N PRO A 13 -6.62 14.72 -23.81
CA PRO A 13 -6.38 13.64 -24.77
C PRO A 13 -7.60 12.72 -24.83
N SER A 14 -7.99 12.33 -26.04
CA SER A 14 -9.06 11.34 -26.21
C SER A 14 -8.60 9.98 -25.67
N PRO A 15 -9.52 9.08 -25.26
CA PRO A 15 -9.16 7.73 -24.82
C PRO A 15 -8.39 6.95 -25.90
N MET A 16 -8.60 7.27 -27.19
CA MET A 16 -7.88 6.70 -28.31
C MET A 16 -6.42 7.20 -28.40
N ASP A 17 -6.15 8.47 -28.05
CA ASP A 17 -4.79 9.03 -28.00
C ASP A 17 -3.98 8.44 -26.82
N SER A 18 -4.68 8.06 -25.75
CA SER A 18 -4.06 7.43 -24.58
C SER A 18 -3.67 5.98 -24.86
N LEU A 19 -4.50 5.26 -25.63
CA LEU A 19 -4.21 3.90 -26.07
C LEU A 19 -3.09 3.84 -27.11
N GLU A 20 -3.03 4.79 -28.05
CA GLU A 20 -1.95 4.88 -29.05
C GLU A 20 -0.57 5.00 -28.39
N LYS A 21 -0.47 5.81 -27.32
CA LYS A 21 0.75 5.95 -26.52
C LYS A 21 1.14 4.68 -25.76
N GLN A 22 0.17 3.84 -25.42
CA GLN A 22 0.44 2.54 -24.77
C GLN A 22 0.85 1.46 -25.79
N LEU A 23 0.55 1.65 -27.06
CA LEU A 23 0.88 0.75 -28.17
C LEU A 23 2.10 1.20 -28.98
N SER A 24 2.85 2.19 -28.50
CA SER A 24 4.06 2.69 -29.14
C SER A 24 5.33 2.10 -28.55
N CYS A 25 6.32 1.90 -29.42
CA CYS A 25 7.63 1.38 -29.04
C CYS A 25 8.48 2.50 -28.43
N PRO A 26 9.13 2.28 -27.27
CA PRO A 26 9.95 3.31 -26.62
C PRO A 26 11.26 3.64 -27.37
N ILE A 27 11.57 2.92 -28.46
CA ILE A 27 12.78 3.11 -29.27
C ILE A 27 12.46 3.88 -30.55
N CYS A 28 11.58 3.34 -31.40
CA CYS A 28 11.22 4.01 -32.66
C CYS A 28 10.11 5.07 -32.49
N LEU A 29 9.45 5.13 -31.33
CA LEU A 29 8.35 6.06 -31.02
C LEU A 29 7.11 5.92 -31.92
N GLU A 30 7.09 4.91 -32.77
CA GLU A 30 5.95 4.52 -33.60
C GLU A 30 5.17 3.37 -32.94
N MET A 31 3.96 3.08 -33.42
CA MET A 31 3.22 1.89 -33.03
C MET A 31 4.06 0.62 -33.24
N PHE A 32 3.96 -0.34 -32.33
CA PHE A 32 4.80 -1.55 -32.42
C PHE A 32 4.66 -2.25 -33.78
N THR A 33 5.81 -2.51 -34.40
CA THR A 33 5.88 -3.26 -35.65
C THR A 33 6.00 -4.75 -35.35
N LYS A 34 5.20 -5.57 -36.03
CA LYS A 34 5.24 -7.01 -35.90
C LYS A 34 6.55 -7.56 -36.48
N PRO A 35 7.17 -8.56 -35.82
CA PRO A 35 6.76 -9.19 -34.57
C PRO A 35 7.14 -8.37 -33.32
N VAL A 36 6.25 -8.35 -32.33
CA VAL A 36 6.47 -7.65 -31.04
C VAL A 36 7.07 -8.63 -30.04
N VAL A 37 8.26 -8.32 -29.51
CA VAL A 37 8.97 -9.19 -28.56
C VAL A 37 8.73 -8.75 -27.12
N ILE A 38 8.59 -9.72 -26.21
CA ILE A 38 8.48 -9.47 -24.77
C ILE A 38 9.81 -9.79 -24.08
N LEU A 39 10.31 -8.83 -23.31
CA LEU A 39 11.52 -8.98 -22.51
C LEU A 39 11.21 -9.69 -21.17
N PRO A 40 12.19 -10.30 -20.49
CA PRO A 40 12.00 -10.91 -19.17
C PRO A 40 11.45 -9.94 -18.10
N CYS A 41 11.70 -8.64 -18.26
CA CYS A 41 11.13 -7.57 -17.44
C CYS A 41 9.70 -7.15 -17.86
N GLN A 42 9.00 -7.96 -18.66
CA GLN A 42 7.64 -7.76 -19.15
C GLN A 42 7.39 -6.49 -19.98
N HIS A 43 8.44 -5.88 -20.52
CA HIS A 43 8.34 -4.74 -21.43
C HIS A 43 8.40 -5.21 -22.89
N ASN A 44 7.67 -4.51 -23.77
CA ASN A 44 7.54 -4.86 -25.17
C ASN A 44 8.42 -3.97 -26.05
N LEU A 45 9.00 -4.54 -27.11
CA LEU A 45 9.77 -3.84 -28.13
C LEU A 45 9.42 -4.38 -29.53
N CYS A 46 9.62 -3.58 -30.57
CA CYS A 46 9.69 -4.12 -31.93
C CYS A 46 10.92 -5.04 -32.02
N ARG A 47 10.81 -6.18 -32.73
CA ARG A 47 11.95 -7.08 -32.92
C ARG A 47 13.14 -6.38 -33.57
N THR A 48 12.90 -5.52 -34.56
CA THR A 48 13.93 -4.70 -35.20
C THR A 48 14.66 -3.84 -34.19
N CYS A 49 13.93 -3.08 -33.38
CA CYS A 49 14.53 -2.23 -32.36
C CYS A 49 15.29 -3.02 -31.28
N ALA A 50 14.81 -4.20 -30.90
CA ALA A 50 15.54 -5.08 -30.00
C ALA A 50 16.84 -5.62 -30.63
N SER A 51 16.81 -5.98 -31.91
CA SER A 51 18.00 -6.39 -32.68
C SER A 51 19.03 -5.27 -32.77
N ASP A 52 18.60 -4.04 -33.06
CA ASP A 52 19.49 -2.88 -33.17
C ASP A 52 20.18 -2.55 -31.83
N LEU A 53 19.44 -2.67 -30.71
CA LEU A 53 20.01 -2.51 -29.37
C LEU A 53 21.02 -3.62 -29.03
N TYR A 54 20.75 -4.84 -29.46
CA TYR A 54 21.64 -5.96 -29.25
C TYR A 54 22.92 -5.83 -30.07
N ASP A 55 22.81 -5.51 -31.36
CA ASP A 55 23.93 -5.39 -32.30
C ASP A 55 24.82 -4.17 -32.01
N SER A 56 24.24 -3.04 -31.61
CA SER A 56 25.01 -1.83 -31.27
C SER A 56 25.86 -1.99 -30.00
N ARG A 57 25.47 -2.89 -29.09
CA ARG A 57 26.16 -3.09 -27.81
C ARG A 57 27.08 -4.30 -27.78
N ASN A 58 26.96 -5.22 -28.74
CA ASN A 58 27.74 -6.45 -28.76
C ASN A 58 28.38 -6.73 -30.14
N PRO A 59 29.45 -6.01 -30.51
CA PRO A 59 30.10 -6.13 -31.82
C PRO A 59 30.81 -7.47 -32.08
N TYR A 60 31.01 -8.32 -31.05
CA TYR A 60 31.63 -9.64 -31.18
C TYR A 60 30.60 -10.76 -30.92
N ARG A 61 30.06 -11.34 -31.99
CA ARG A 61 28.86 -12.20 -32.01
C ARG A 61 28.99 -13.64 -31.48
N PHE A 62 30.03 -13.99 -30.72
CA PHE A 62 30.38 -15.41 -30.58
C PHE A 62 29.81 -16.17 -29.37
N SER A 63 29.24 -15.52 -28.34
CA SER A 63 28.76 -16.25 -27.14
C SER A 63 27.70 -15.50 -26.33
N GLY A 64 26.46 -15.39 -26.84
CA GLY A 64 25.38 -14.70 -26.11
C GLY A 64 25.66 -13.20 -25.90
N GLY A 65 24.67 -12.47 -25.40
CA GLY A 65 24.87 -11.04 -25.18
C GLY A 65 23.85 -10.44 -24.23
N VAL A 66 24.21 -9.29 -23.68
CA VAL A 66 23.41 -8.58 -22.70
C VAL A 66 23.07 -7.20 -23.22
N PHE A 67 21.83 -6.77 -23.02
CA PHE A 67 21.43 -5.37 -23.22
C PHE A 67 20.45 -4.95 -22.14
N ARG A 68 20.31 -3.64 -21.93
CA ARG A 68 19.39 -3.10 -20.92
C ARG A 68 18.07 -2.68 -21.55
N CYS A 69 16.97 -3.01 -20.90
CA CYS A 69 15.65 -2.56 -21.29
C CYS A 69 15.61 -1.01 -21.28
N PRO A 70 15.18 -0.34 -22.37
CA PRO A 70 15.07 1.13 -22.40
C PRO A 70 14.08 1.69 -21.37
N THR A 71 13.06 0.91 -21.01
CA THR A 71 11.97 1.37 -20.12
C THR A 71 12.33 1.26 -18.64
N CYS A 72 12.86 0.11 -18.20
CA CYS A 72 13.13 -0.16 -16.78
C CYS A 72 14.61 -0.39 -16.44
N ARG A 73 15.50 -0.29 -17.44
CA ARG A 73 16.95 -0.55 -17.32
C ARG A 73 17.35 -1.95 -16.85
N PHE A 74 16.39 -2.88 -16.74
CA PHE A 74 16.64 -4.28 -16.43
C PHE A 74 17.61 -4.91 -17.44
N GLU A 75 18.56 -5.70 -16.94
CA GLU A 75 19.59 -6.36 -17.75
C GLU A 75 19.04 -7.67 -18.35
N VAL A 76 18.85 -7.67 -19.67
CA VAL A 76 18.34 -8.81 -20.42
C VAL A 76 19.52 -9.61 -20.95
N VAL A 77 19.62 -10.86 -20.51
CA VAL A 77 20.63 -11.82 -20.97
C VAL A 77 20.01 -12.69 -22.05
N LEU A 78 20.67 -12.76 -23.21
CA LEU A 78 20.23 -13.57 -24.35
C LEU A 78 21.15 -14.78 -24.55
N ASP A 79 20.54 -15.89 -24.97
CA ASP A 79 21.23 -17.12 -25.30
C ASP A 79 21.88 -17.05 -26.70
N ARG A 80 22.34 -18.20 -27.21
CA ARG A 80 22.91 -18.33 -28.56
C ARG A 80 21.97 -17.91 -29.69
N HIS A 81 20.65 -17.84 -29.46
CA HIS A 81 19.66 -17.43 -30.44
C HIS A 81 19.41 -15.91 -30.41
N GLY A 82 20.00 -15.18 -29.45
CA GLY A 82 19.92 -13.72 -29.37
C GLY A 82 18.48 -13.21 -29.27
N VAL A 83 18.19 -12.10 -29.95
CA VAL A 83 16.84 -11.48 -29.99
C VAL A 83 15.81 -12.41 -30.64
N HIS A 84 16.23 -13.38 -31.46
CA HIS A 84 15.32 -14.31 -32.10
C HIS A 84 14.72 -15.35 -31.14
N GLY A 85 15.33 -15.55 -29.97
CA GLY A 85 14.81 -16.42 -28.90
C GLY A 85 13.77 -15.75 -28.00
N LEU A 86 13.56 -14.43 -28.11
CA LEU A 86 12.55 -13.73 -27.31
C LEU A 86 11.14 -14.11 -27.78
N GLN A 87 10.24 -14.32 -26.81
CA GLN A 87 8.86 -14.68 -27.08
C GLN A 87 8.12 -13.51 -27.75
N ARG A 88 7.15 -13.85 -28.60
CA ARG A 88 6.25 -12.87 -29.21
C ARG A 88 5.06 -12.59 -28.30
N ASN A 89 4.67 -11.32 -28.22
CA ASN A 89 3.46 -10.92 -27.52
C ASN A 89 2.27 -10.84 -28.50
N LEU A 90 1.66 -11.99 -28.79
CA LEU A 90 0.53 -12.10 -29.72
C LEU A 90 -0.69 -11.26 -29.29
N LEU A 91 -0.85 -11.03 -27.98
CA LEU A 91 -1.93 -10.18 -27.47
C LEU A 91 -1.75 -8.73 -27.95
N VAL A 92 -0.55 -8.17 -27.79
CA VAL A 92 -0.23 -6.81 -28.27
C VAL A 92 -0.35 -6.75 -29.79
N GLU A 93 0.10 -7.78 -30.50
CA GLU A 93 -0.06 -7.87 -31.96
C GLU A 93 -1.54 -7.86 -32.42
N ASN A 94 -2.42 -8.57 -31.70
CA ASN A 94 -3.86 -8.62 -32.00
C ASN A 94 -4.56 -7.29 -31.66
N ILE A 95 -4.18 -6.64 -30.55
CA ILE A 95 -4.72 -5.32 -30.18
C ILE A 95 -4.38 -4.28 -31.24
N ILE A 96 -3.16 -4.32 -31.79
CA ILE A 96 -2.74 -3.42 -32.88
C ILE A 96 -3.58 -3.65 -34.14
N ASP A 97 -3.92 -4.90 -34.47
CA ASP A 97 -4.78 -5.19 -35.64
C ASP A 97 -6.19 -4.64 -35.46
N ILE A 98 -6.79 -4.84 -34.29
CA ILE A 98 -8.13 -4.33 -33.97
C ILE A 98 -8.13 -2.80 -34.04
N TYR A 99 -7.10 -2.16 -33.49
CA TYR A 99 -6.95 -0.70 -33.50
C TYR A 99 -6.83 -0.15 -34.93
N LYS A 100 -6.03 -0.79 -35.79
CA LYS A 100 -5.91 -0.41 -37.21
C LYS A 100 -7.22 -0.61 -37.99
N GLN A 101 -7.93 -1.71 -37.74
CA GLN A 101 -9.24 -1.97 -38.34
C GLN A 101 -10.29 -0.92 -37.96
N GLN A 102 -10.27 -0.42 -36.72
CA GLN A 102 -11.17 0.65 -36.27
C GLN A 102 -10.83 2.01 -36.90
N GLN A 103 -9.54 2.28 -37.16
CA GLN A 103 -9.13 3.49 -37.88
C GLN A 103 -9.51 3.43 -39.38
N GLU A 104 -9.32 2.27 -40.03
CA GLU A 104 -9.63 2.08 -41.45
C GLU A 104 -11.15 1.89 -41.72
N GLY A 105 -11.92 1.43 -40.73
CA GLY A 105 -13.37 1.20 -40.82
C GLY A 105 -14.24 2.44 -40.63
N SER A 106 -13.65 3.61 -40.39
CA SER A 106 -14.39 4.87 -40.12
C SER A 106 -14.72 5.67 -41.40
N GLY A 107 -14.62 5.06 -42.59
CA GLY A 107 -14.72 5.75 -43.88
C GLY A 107 -15.45 4.99 -44.99
N SER A 108 -16.55 4.28 -44.71
CA SER A 108 -17.60 4.05 -45.73
C SER A 108 -18.90 3.54 -45.07
N GLY A 109 -20.01 4.21 -45.37
CA GLY A 109 -21.29 4.03 -44.72
C GLY A 109 -21.99 2.70 -44.99
N SER A 110 -22.68 2.23 -43.94
CA SER A 110 -24.01 1.62 -43.97
C SER A 110 -24.35 0.73 -45.16
N THR A 111 -24.06 -0.57 -45.05
CA THR A 111 -24.94 -1.60 -45.62
C THR A 111 -25.07 -2.75 -44.64
N GLU A 112 -26.31 -3.01 -44.24
CA GLU A 112 -26.79 -4.26 -43.63
C GLU A 112 -26.02 -5.46 -44.17
N THR A 113 -25.24 -6.11 -43.31
CA THR A 113 -24.75 -7.45 -43.62
C THR A 113 -25.86 -8.44 -43.28
N THR A 114 -26.78 -8.60 -44.23
CA THR A 114 -27.61 -9.80 -44.33
C THR A 114 -26.65 -10.99 -44.38
N LEU A 115 -26.53 -11.72 -43.28
CA LEU A 115 -25.78 -12.97 -43.20
C LEU A 115 -26.43 -13.97 -44.16
N LYS A 116 -25.94 -14.04 -45.41
CA LYS A 116 -26.13 -15.22 -46.24
C LYS A 116 -25.42 -16.39 -45.55
N PRO A 117 -26.08 -17.53 -45.28
CA PRO A 117 -25.41 -18.70 -44.74
C PRO A 117 -24.32 -19.13 -45.73
N LYS A 118 -23.07 -19.25 -45.25
CA LYS A 118 -22.04 -20.03 -45.94
C LYS A 118 -22.64 -21.43 -46.15
N GLU A 119 -22.81 -21.84 -47.40
CA GLU A 119 -23.09 -23.24 -47.74
C GLU A 119 -22.02 -24.09 -47.09
N SER A 120 -22.42 -24.83 -46.05
CA SER A 120 -21.55 -25.78 -45.38
C SER A 120 -21.40 -26.97 -46.30
N LYS A 121 -20.16 -27.28 -46.70
CA LYS A 121 -19.85 -28.55 -47.37
C LYS A 121 -20.22 -29.67 -46.39
N GLU A 122 -21.33 -30.34 -46.64
CA GLU A 122 -21.76 -31.49 -45.85
C GLU A 122 -20.65 -32.57 -45.92
N PRO A 123 -20.25 -33.16 -44.79
CA PRO A 123 -19.17 -34.13 -44.78
C PRO A 123 -19.58 -35.41 -45.53
N MET A 124 -18.73 -35.86 -46.46
CA MET A 124 -18.91 -37.10 -47.23
C MET A 124 -18.24 -38.27 -46.52
N CYS A 125 -18.73 -39.48 -46.76
CA CYS A 125 -18.15 -40.70 -46.19
C CYS A 125 -16.77 -41.00 -46.81
N GLN A 126 -15.81 -41.39 -45.98
CA GLN A 126 -14.45 -41.74 -46.44
C GLN A 126 -14.39 -43.07 -47.21
N GLU A 127 -15.33 -43.99 -46.97
CA GLU A 127 -15.40 -45.28 -47.69
C GLU A 127 -16.35 -45.21 -48.90
N HIS A 128 -17.27 -44.26 -48.92
CA HIS A 128 -18.30 -44.11 -49.94
C HIS A 128 -18.35 -42.65 -50.39
N GLU A 129 -17.49 -42.27 -51.32
CA GLU A 129 -17.23 -40.88 -51.71
C GLU A 129 -18.46 -40.14 -52.26
N ASP A 130 -19.45 -40.86 -52.79
CA ASP A 130 -20.72 -40.31 -53.30
C ASP A 130 -21.82 -40.19 -52.24
N GLU A 131 -21.61 -40.72 -51.02
CA GLU A 131 -22.61 -40.77 -49.95
C GLU A 131 -22.33 -39.74 -48.85
N ARG A 132 -23.37 -38.99 -48.48
CA ARG A 132 -23.32 -38.00 -47.40
C ARG A 132 -23.44 -38.67 -46.03
N ILE A 133 -22.76 -38.10 -45.04
CA ILE A 133 -22.90 -38.51 -43.65
C ILE A 133 -24.19 -37.92 -43.07
N ASN A 134 -25.20 -38.77 -42.88
CA ASN A 134 -26.53 -38.38 -42.40
C ASN A 134 -27.10 -39.31 -41.30
N ILE A 135 -26.34 -40.34 -40.89
CA ILE A 135 -26.71 -41.32 -39.87
C ILE A 135 -25.71 -41.23 -38.72
N TYR A 136 -26.16 -41.44 -37.49
CA TYR A 136 -25.30 -41.62 -36.32
C TYR A 136 -25.43 -43.03 -35.78
N CYS A 137 -24.32 -43.74 -35.66
CA CYS A 137 -24.28 -45.06 -35.06
C CYS A 137 -24.16 -44.95 -33.54
N LYS A 138 -25.21 -45.35 -32.81
CA LYS A 138 -25.22 -45.31 -31.34
C LYS A 138 -24.29 -46.35 -30.73
N THR A 139 -24.18 -47.53 -31.38
CA THR A 139 -23.34 -48.63 -30.90
C THR A 139 -21.84 -48.28 -30.99
N CYS A 140 -21.44 -47.62 -32.07
CA CYS A 140 -20.03 -47.27 -32.32
C CYS A 140 -19.71 -45.80 -31.95
N GLN A 141 -20.71 -45.01 -31.57
CA GLN A 141 -20.62 -43.57 -31.26
C GLN A 141 -19.96 -42.72 -32.37
N VAL A 142 -20.17 -43.07 -33.63
CA VAL A 142 -19.59 -42.38 -34.79
C VAL A 142 -20.65 -42.02 -35.83
N PRO A 143 -20.50 -40.88 -36.53
CA PRO A 143 -21.36 -40.53 -37.64
C PRO A 143 -20.99 -41.38 -38.88
N THR A 144 -22.00 -41.83 -39.63
CA THR A 144 -21.87 -42.79 -40.73
C THR A 144 -22.85 -42.47 -41.88
N CYS A 145 -22.75 -43.20 -43.00
CA CYS A 145 -23.62 -43.03 -44.17
C CYS A 145 -24.54 -44.23 -44.41
N SER A 146 -25.48 -44.09 -45.36
CA SER A 146 -26.46 -45.12 -45.71
C SER A 146 -25.80 -46.42 -46.15
N MET A 147 -24.74 -46.35 -46.96
CA MET A 147 -24.04 -47.53 -47.49
C MET A 147 -23.29 -48.30 -46.38
N CYS A 148 -22.66 -47.60 -45.44
CA CYS A 148 -22.04 -48.22 -44.27
C CYS A 148 -23.05 -48.95 -43.37
N LYS A 149 -24.32 -48.50 -43.33
CA LYS A 149 -25.41 -49.16 -42.58
C LYS A 149 -26.01 -50.33 -43.35
N VAL A 150 -26.21 -50.26 -44.66
CA VAL A 150 -26.90 -51.33 -45.39
C VAL A 150 -25.96 -52.48 -45.76
N PHE A 151 -24.73 -52.16 -46.19
CA PHE A 151 -23.78 -53.13 -46.72
C PHE A 151 -22.42 -53.14 -46.03
N GLY A 152 -22.11 -52.10 -45.24
CA GLY A 152 -20.82 -51.94 -44.59
C GLY A 152 -20.76 -52.42 -43.14
N GLN A 153 -19.79 -51.86 -42.42
CA GLN A 153 -19.37 -52.32 -41.08
C GLN A 153 -20.41 -52.05 -39.97
N HIS A 154 -21.43 -51.23 -40.22
CA HIS A 154 -22.47 -50.88 -39.24
C HIS A 154 -23.81 -51.59 -39.48
N LYS A 155 -23.82 -52.67 -40.26
CA LYS A 155 -25.02 -53.43 -40.63
C LYS A 155 -25.88 -53.84 -39.45
N ASP A 156 -25.26 -54.41 -38.42
CA ASP A 156 -25.96 -54.92 -37.23
C ASP A 156 -25.99 -53.91 -36.07
N CYS A 157 -25.49 -52.68 -36.27
CA CYS A 157 -25.46 -51.65 -35.23
C CYS A 157 -26.77 -50.87 -35.11
N GLU A 158 -27.09 -50.38 -33.91
CA GLU A 158 -28.19 -49.45 -33.71
C GLU A 158 -27.81 -48.06 -34.24
N VAL A 159 -28.68 -47.48 -35.06
CA VAL A 159 -28.45 -46.19 -35.69
C VAL A 159 -29.65 -45.27 -35.53
N ALA A 160 -29.41 -43.96 -35.58
CA ALA A 160 -30.44 -42.94 -35.60
C ALA A 160 -30.09 -41.85 -36.63
N PRO A 161 -31.07 -41.06 -37.11
CA PRO A 161 -30.79 -39.90 -37.95
C PRO A 161 -29.82 -38.95 -37.26
N LEU A 162 -28.75 -38.54 -37.96
CA LEU A 162 -27.72 -37.67 -37.40
C LEU A 162 -28.29 -36.35 -36.89
N ALA A 163 -29.27 -35.78 -37.62
CA ALA A 163 -29.95 -34.55 -37.23
C ALA A 163 -30.63 -34.67 -35.86
N ASN A 164 -31.26 -35.80 -35.55
CA ASN A 164 -31.96 -35.99 -34.28
C ASN A 164 -30.96 -36.09 -33.12
N VAL A 165 -29.91 -36.90 -33.28
CA VAL A 165 -28.86 -37.04 -32.26
C VAL A 165 -28.13 -35.71 -32.04
N TYR A 166 -27.83 -34.98 -33.12
CA TYR A 166 -27.23 -33.65 -33.05
C TYR A 166 -28.11 -32.68 -32.25
N GLN A 167 -29.41 -32.60 -32.53
CA GLN A 167 -30.30 -31.68 -31.81
C GLN A 167 -30.42 -32.04 -30.33
N THR A 168 -30.53 -33.33 -29.99
CA THR A 168 -30.57 -33.78 -28.59
C THR A 168 -29.27 -33.46 -27.85
N GLN A 169 -28.11 -33.89 -28.39
CA GLN A 169 -26.82 -33.63 -27.75
C GLN A 169 -26.49 -32.13 -27.65
N LYS A 170 -26.88 -31.35 -28.67
CA LYS A 170 -26.73 -29.89 -28.63
C LYS A 170 -27.59 -29.26 -27.54
N GLY A 171 -28.83 -29.72 -27.36
CA GLY A 171 -29.72 -29.27 -26.30
C GLY A 171 -29.19 -29.62 -24.91
N GLU A 172 -28.76 -30.87 -24.71
CA GLU A 172 -28.14 -31.32 -23.46
C GLU A 172 -26.88 -30.52 -23.11
N LEU A 173 -26.00 -30.30 -24.09
CA LEU A 173 -24.79 -29.50 -23.91
C LEU A 173 -25.13 -28.05 -23.60
N SER A 174 -26.12 -27.46 -24.28
CA SER A 174 -26.57 -26.09 -23.99
C SER A 174 -27.08 -25.97 -22.56
N ASN A 175 -27.94 -26.89 -22.11
CA ASN A 175 -28.47 -26.90 -20.74
C ASN A 175 -27.36 -27.10 -19.69
N ALA A 176 -26.36 -27.95 -19.99
CA ALA A 176 -25.20 -28.14 -19.12
C ALA A 176 -24.35 -26.86 -19.03
N ILE A 177 -24.14 -26.17 -20.16
CA ILE A 177 -23.46 -24.87 -20.20
C ILE A 177 -24.23 -23.85 -19.35
N ASP A 178 -25.54 -23.74 -19.51
CA ASP A 178 -26.36 -22.78 -18.75
C ASP A 178 -26.28 -23.05 -17.24
N THR A 179 -26.31 -24.32 -16.84
CA THR A 179 -26.14 -24.74 -15.43
C THR A 179 -24.74 -24.38 -14.90
N LEU A 180 -23.69 -24.62 -15.69
CA LEU A 180 -22.32 -24.25 -15.32
C LEU A 180 -22.14 -22.73 -15.19
N VAL A 181 -22.71 -21.96 -16.12
CA VAL A 181 -22.68 -20.49 -16.08
C VAL A 181 -23.40 -19.97 -14.82
N ALA A 182 -24.57 -20.52 -14.50
CA ALA A 182 -25.28 -20.17 -13.27
C ALA A 182 -24.47 -20.53 -12.00
N SER A 183 -23.86 -21.71 -11.97
CA SER A 183 -22.99 -22.13 -10.86
C SER A 183 -21.77 -21.22 -10.70
N ASN A 184 -21.12 -20.84 -11.81
CA ASN A 184 -19.99 -19.92 -11.79
C ASN A 184 -20.40 -18.54 -11.27
N GLY A 185 -21.58 -18.04 -11.67
CA GLY A 185 -22.14 -16.79 -11.11
C GLY A 185 -22.32 -16.85 -9.60
N ARG A 186 -22.82 -17.99 -9.08
CA ARG A 186 -22.97 -18.21 -7.63
C ARG A 186 -21.62 -18.27 -6.91
N LEU A 187 -20.62 -18.96 -7.48
CA LEU A 187 -19.27 -19.02 -6.90
C LEU A 187 -18.61 -17.64 -6.89
N GLN A 188 -18.78 -16.84 -7.94
CA GLN A 188 -18.26 -15.47 -7.98
C GLN A 188 -18.91 -14.60 -6.90
N ALA A 189 -20.22 -14.72 -6.68
CA ALA A 189 -20.91 -14.01 -5.61
C ALA A 189 -20.38 -14.40 -4.22
N LEU A 190 -20.12 -15.70 -4.00
CA LEU A 190 -19.53 -16.17 -2.75
C LEU A 190 -18.10 -15.66 -2.56
N LEU A 191 -17.28 -15.65 -3.60
CA LEU A 191 -15.93 -15.07 -3.54
C LEU A 191 -15.97 -13.59 -3.15
N ASN A 192 -16.83 -12.80 -3.79
CA ASN A 192 -17.00 -11.40 -3.45
C ASN A 192 -17.47 -11.22 -1.98
N GLN A 193 -18.39 -12.06 -1.51
CA GLN A 193 -18.83 -12.04 -0.11
C GLN A 193 -17.68 -12.34 0.87
N MET A 194 -16.82 -13.30 0.53
CA MET A 194 -15.64 -13.61 1.35
C MET A 194 -14.63 -12.47 1.35
N GLU A 195 -14.40 -11.83 0.21
CA GLU A 195 -13.54 -10.63 0.10
C GLU A 195 -14.09 -9.47 0.94
N ASP A 196 -15.41 -9.24 0.90
CA ASP A 196 -16.09 -8.24 1.72
C ASP A 196 -15.97 -8.55 3.22
N ALA A 197 -16.13 -9.81 3.62
CA ALA A 197 -15.94 -10.24 5.00
C ALA A 197 -14.49 -10.04 5.46
N CYS A 198 -13.49 -10.38 4.63
CA CYS A 198 -12.09 -10.13 4.93
C CYS A 198 -11.81 -8.63 5.13
N ARG A 199 -12.35 -7.78 4.25
CA ARG A 199 -12.21 -6.33 4.37
C ARG A 199 -12.85 -5.80 5.65
N ALA A 200 -14.07 -6.24 5.97
CA ALA A 200 -14.75 -5.84 7.20
C ALA A 200 -13.97 -6.24 8.47
N VAL A 201 -13.40 -7.45 8.51
CA VAL A 201 -12.54 -7.87 9.62
C VAL A 201 -11.29 -7.00 9.75
N GLN A 202 -10.66 -6.64 8.64
CA GLN A 202 -9.49 -5.75 8.64
C GLN A 202 -9.84 -4.34 9.17
N GLU A 203 -10.95 -3.76 8.69
CA GLU A 203 -11.44 -2.45 9.12
C GLU A 203 -11.80 -2.47 10.61
N ASN A 204 -12.54 -3.48 11.07
CA ASN A 204 -12.90 -3.64 12.48
C ASN A 204 -11.66 -3.80 13.37
N ALA A 205 -10.68 -4.60 12.95
CA ALA A 205 -9.42 -4.76 13.66
C ALA A 205 -8.62 -3.44 13.71
N GLN A 206 -8.66 -2.65 12.65
CA GLN A 206 -8.03 -1.33 12.62
C GLN A 206 -8.72 -0.36 13.59
N CYS A 207 -10.05 -0.30 13.59
CA CYS A 207 -10.82 0.51 14.54
C CYS A 207 -10.53 0.11 16.00
N ALA A 208 -10.49 -1.19 16.29
CA ALA A 208 -10.15 -1.69 17.63
C ALA A 208 -8.72 -1.29 18.06
N LYS A 209 -7.76 -1.37 17.14
CA LYS A 209 -6.38 -0.91 17.39
C LYS A 209 -6.32 0.59 17.66
N GLN A 210 -7.07 1.39 16.90
CA GLN A 210 -7.14 2.84 17.09
C GLN A 210 -7.76 3.20 18.45
N GLY A 211 -8.88 2.59 18.81
CA GLY A 211 -9.51 2.81 20.12
C GLY A 211 -8.62 2.42 21.30
N LEU A 212 -7.84 1.34 21.16
CA LEU A 212 -6.82 0.97 22.15
C LEU A 212 -5.72 2.04 22.24
N ALA A 213 -5.18 2.47 21.10
CA ALA A 213 -4.13 3.49 21.06
C ALA A 213 -4.61 4.81 21.72
N GLU A 214 -5.81 5.28 21.37
CA GLU A 214 -6.42 6.47 21.96
C GLU A 214 -6.58 6.35 23.48
N SER A 215 -6.95 5.17 23.98
CA SER A 215 -7.08 4.92 25.42
C SER A 215 -5.73 5.05 26.15
N PHE A 216 -4.65 4.54 25.55
CA PHE A 216 -3.30 4.68 26.08
C PHE A 216 -2.75 6.11 25.94
N ASP A 217 -3.05 6.79 24.84
CA ASP A 217 -2.66 8.19 24.63
C ASP A 217 -3.29 9.10 25.69
N LEU A 218 -4.56 8.87 26.03
CA LEU A 218 -5.22 9.57 27.14
C LEU A 218 -4.53 9.28 28.47
N LEU A 219 -4.15 8.03 28.73
CA LEU A 219 -3.44 7.66 29.95
C LEU A 219 -2.06 8.34 30.04
N TYR A 220 -1.31 8.38 28.94
CA TYR A 220 -0.05 9.11 28.84
C TYR A 220 -0.25 10.60 29.12
N ALA A 221 -1.30 11.22 28.56
CA ALA A 221 -1.60 12.63 28.78
C ALA A 221 -1.85 12.93 30.26
N VAL A 222 -2.67 12.11 30.94
CA VAL A 222 -2.96 12.25 32.38
C VAL A 222 -1.69 12.09 33.22
N LEU A 223 -0.85 11.10 32.90
CA LEU A 223 0.40 10.87 33.61
C LEU A 223 1.38 12.04 33.43
N GLU A 224 1.50 12.57 32.21
CA GLU A 224 2.40 13.69 31.92
C GLU A 224 1.90 14.99 32.57
N GLU A 225 0.59 15.23 32.58
CA GLU A 225 0.00 16.35 33.32
C GLU A 225 0.31 16.23 34.82
N ARG A 226 0.11 15.05 35.42
CA ARG A 226 0.38 14.84 36.84
C ARG A 226 1.86 15.03 37.18
N LYS A 227 2.76 14.52 36.34
CA LYS A 227 4.21 14.72 36.47
C LYS A 227 4.57 16.21 36.41
N THR A 228 4.00 16.95 35.47
CA THR A 228 4.25 18.39 35.32
C THR A 228 3.84 19.15 36.57
N ILE A 229 2.66 18.85 37.14
CA ILE A 229 2.19 19.46 38.39
C ILE A 229 3.14 19.18 39.56
N LEU A 230 3.62 17.94 39.71
CA LEU A 230 4.54 17.57 40.79
C LEU A 230 5.90 18.27 40.64
N LEU A 231 6.42 18.38 39.42
CA LEU A 231 7.66 19.11 39.15
C LEU A 231 7.51 20.60 39.44
N GLU A 232 6.37 21.20 39.11
CA GLU A 232 6.11 22.61 39.42
C GLU A 232 6.07 22.86 40.94
N GLN A 233 5.53 21.93 41.73
CA GLN A 233 5.54 22.02 43.20
C GLN A 233 6.97 22.00 43.77
N ILE A 234 7.81 21.10 43.28
CA ILE A 234 9.23 21.03 43.67
C ILE A 234 9.95 22.34 43.29
N GLY A 235 9.71 22.84 42.07
CA GLY A 235 10.28 24.09 41.59
C GLY A 235 9.89 25.29 42.46
N LYS A 236 8.62 25.39 42.85
CA LYS A 236 8.13 26.46 43.75
C LYS A 236 8.84 26.44 45.09
N GLU A 237 8.90 25.29 45.75
CA GLU A 237 9.59 25.20 47.05
C GLU A 237 11.09 25.47 46.94
N GLN A 238 11.72 25.02 45.85
CA GLN A 238 13.12 25.33 45.55
C GLN A 238 13.33 26.84 45.41
N ASP A 239 12.51 27.51 44.60
CA ASP A 239 12.61 28.96 44.35
C ASP A 239 12.39 29.76 45.64
N GLU A 240 11.41 29.38 46.46
CA GLU A 240 11.15 29.99 47.76
C GLU A 240 12.35 29.84 48.71
N LYS A 241 12.91 28.62 48.84
CA LYS A 241 14.09 28.36 49.67
C LYS A 241 15.31 29.15 49.19
N VAL A 242 15.56 29.16 47.89
CA VAL A 242 16.67 29.91 47.29
C VAL A 242 16.50 31.41 47.49
N ALA A 243 15.28 31.94 47.31
CA ALA A 243 14.98 33.35 47.55
C ALA A 243 15.22 33.73 49.02
N ALA A 244 14.78 32.90 49.97
CA ALA A 244 15.00 33.12 51.39
C ALA A 244 16.50 33.13 51.75
N LEU A 245 17.29 32.18 51.24
CA LEU A 245 18.74 32.13 51.46
C LEU A 245 19.45 33.34 50.85
N ARG A 246 19.07 33.78 49.64
CA ARG A 246 19.62 34.98 49.01
C ARG A 246 19.32 36.24 49.82
N ALA A 247 18.09 36.40 50.28
CA ALA A 247 17.70 37.54 51.12
C ALA A 247 18.49 37.56 52.44
N LEU A 248 18.71 36.39 53.06
CA LEU A 248 19.50 36.27 54.27
C LEU A 248 20.98 36.59 54.02
N ALA A 249 21.56 36.09 52.93
CA ALA A 249 22.93 36.41 52.53
C ALA A 249 23.11 37.91 52.28
N GLN A 250 22.13 38.58 51.66
CA GLN A 250 22.15 40.03 51.47
C GLN A 250 22.18 40.77 52.82
N ARG A 251 21.31 40.40 53.77
CA ARG A 251 21.31 41.00 55.11
C ARG A 251 22.63 40.80 55.84
N TYR A 252 23.25 39.61 55.74
CA TYR A 252 24.57 39.36 56.29
C TYR A 252 25.66 40.22 55.62
N GLY A 253 25.58 40.40 54.29
CA GLY A 253 26.47 41.28 53.55
C GLY A 253 26.37 42.74 53.99
N GLU A 254 25.15 43.27 54.13
CA GLU A 254 24.89 44.64 54.62
C GLU A 254 25.41 44.83 56.06
N ARG A 255 25.19 43.85 56.93
CA ARG A 255 25.72 43.87 58.31
C ARG A 255 27.24 43.82 58.35
N LEU A 256 27.86 42.99 57.51
CA LEU A 256 29.32 42.90 57.41
C LEU A 256 29.91 44.23 56.93
N GLN A 257 29.29 44.86 55.93
CA GLN A 257 29.69 46.17 55.45
C GLN A 257 29.58 47.24 56.55
N ALA A 258 28.45 47.31 57.25
CA ALA A 258 28.27 48.23 58.38
C ALA A 258 29.30 47.98 59.50
N SER A 259 29.59 46.72 59.80
CA SER A 259 30.63 46.35 60.77
C SER A 259 32.03 46.75 60.30
N SER A 260 32.33 46.61 59.01
CA SER A 260 33.61 47.03 58.42
C SER A 260 33.75 48.55 58.50
N GLU A 261 32.72 49.31 58.14
CA GLU A 261 32.70 50.77 58.23
C GLU A 261 32.87 51.27 59.67
N LEU A 262 32.20 50.62 60.63
CA LEU A 262 32.38 50.88 62.06
C LEU A 262 33.81 50.58 62.51
N THR A 263 34.40 49.48 62.03
CA THR A 263 35.80 49.13 62.34
C THR A 263 36.77 50.16 61.78
N ASP A 264 36.61 50.54 60.52
CA ASP A 264 37.43 51.58 59.88
C ASP A 264 37.29 52.94 60.59
N SER A 265 36.08 53.27 61.04
CA SER A 265 35.82 54.47 61.84
C SER A 265 36.51 54.41 63.20
N ALA A 266 36.42 53.26 63.89
CA ALA A 266 37.07 53.05 65.18
C ALA A 266 38.61 53.12 65.06
N VAL A 267 39.19 52.56 64.00
CA VAL A 267 40.63 52.65 63.71
C VAL A 267 41.04 54.10 63.47
N ARG A 268 40.29 54.86 62.64
CA ARG A 268 40.56 56.29 62.45
C ARG A 268 40.44 57.09 63.75
N ALA A 269 39.45 56.79 64.59
CA ALA A 269 39.27 57.43 65.89
C ALA A 269 40.45 57.13 66.84
N LEU A 270 40.99 55.90 66.83
CA LEU A 270 42.20 55.52 67.57
C LEU A 270 43.44 56.31 67.12
N GLU A 271 43.54 56.63 65.83
CA GLU A 271 44.69 57.36 65.27
C GLU A 271 44.62 58.88 65.44
N GLN A 272 43.41 59.47 65.57
CA GLN A 272 43.21 60.91 65.38
C GLN A 272 42.48 61.66 66.52
N SER A 273 41.99 61.00 67.58
CA SER A 273 41.08 61.65 68.57
C SER A 273 41.63 61.79 70.00
N GLY A 274 41.12 62.79 70.74
CA GLY A 274 41.35 62.97 72.18
C GLY A 274 40.38 62.16 73.06
N ALA A 275 40.74 61.91 74.32
CA ALA A 275 40.08 60.94 75.22
C ALA A 275 38.54 61.03 75.36
N ALA A 276 37.92 62.21 75.12
CA ALA A 276 36.48 62.40 75.20
C ALA A 276 35.71 61.93 73.95
N GLU A 277 36.27 62.09 72.74
CA GLU A 277 35.67 61.59 71.49
C GLU A 277 35.74 60.06 71.42
N PHE A 278 36.84 59.49 71.89
CA PHE A 278 37.05 58.04 71.94
C PHE A 278 35.98 57.30 72.76
N LEU A 279 35.56 57.86 73.90
CA LEU A 279 34.57 57.24 74.78
C LEU A 279 33.12 57.30 74.24
N LEU A 280 32.81 58.26 73.36
CA LEU A 280 31.48 58.37 72.74
C LEU A 280 31.28 57.36 71.60
N ASP A 281 32.34 56.98 70.90
CA ASP A 281 32.28 56.02 69.78
C ASP A 281 32.28 54.55 70.25
N ALA A 282 32.89 54.26 71.40
CA ALA A 282 32.94 52.90 71.96
C ALA A 282 31.57 52.34 72.41
N ALA A 283 30.56 53.19 72.61
CA ALA A 283 29.26 52.79 73.17
C ALA A 283 28.25 52.21 72.14
N LYS A 284 28.58 52.18 70.84
CA LYS A 284 27.61 51.89 69.75
C LYS A 284 27.51 50.42 69.31
N SER A 285 28.17 49.47 69.97
CA SER A 285 28.32 48.12 69.41
C SER A 285 27.50 47.06 70.15
N SER A 286 26.39 46.64 69.55
CA SER A 286 25.79 45.32 69.78
C SER A 286 25.05 44.87 68.53
N LEU A 287 25.39 43.69 68.01
CA LEU A 287 24.73 43.07 66.86
C LEU A 287 24.31 41.64 67.24
N GLY A 288 23.01 41.40 67.31
CA GLY A 288 22.45 40.05 67.49
C GLY A 288 22.59 39.20 66.22
N GLU A 289 22.70 37.89 66.37
CA GLU A 289 22.78 36.92 65.26
C GLU A 289 21.43 36.23 65.03
N GLU A 290 20.98 36.15 63.77
CA GLU A 290 19.82 35.35 63.35
C GLU A 290 20.29 34.34 62.30
N ARG A 291 20.47 33.08 62.70
CA ARG A 291 20.94 32.00 61.83
C ARG A 291 19.75 31.24 61.22
N PRO A 292 19.80 30.80 59.96
CA PRO A 292 18.74 29.94 59.41
C PRO A 292 18.70 28.60 60.15
N GLU A 293 17.50 28.03 60.28
CA GLU A 293 17.28 26.78 61.02
C GLU A 293 18.06 25.61 60.40
N PRO A 294 18.65 24.72 61.21
CA PRO A 294 19.38 23.56 60.71
C PRO A 294 18.47 22.64 59.86
N GLY A 295 18.86 22.38 58.61
CA GLY A 295 18.14 21.48 57.71
C GLY A 295 17.23 22.15 56.68
N PHE A 296 17.18 23.48 56.61
CA PHE A 296 16.42 24.26 55.63
C PHE A 296 16.70 23.87 54.16
N GLU A 297 17.90 23.37 53.88
CA GLU A 297 18.37 22.99 52.54
C GLU A 297 17.83 21.63 52.04
N LYS A 298 17.22 20.82 52.92
CA LYS A 298 16.76 19.47 52.57
C LYS A 298 15.47 19.52 51.74
N MET A 299 15.37 18.62 50.76
CA MET A 299 14.19 18.42 49.89
C MET A 299 13.72 16.96 49.89
N ASP A 300 14.19 16.15 50.85
CA ASP A 300 14.03 14.70 50.87
C ASP A 300 12.58 14.23 51.15
N HIS A 301 11.67 15.14 51.51
CA HIS A 301 10.25 14.84 51.75
C HIS A 301 9.47 14.60 50.46
N PHE A 302 10.00 15.00 49.30
CA PHE A 302 9.40 14.69 48.00
C PHE A 302 9.64 13.22 47.64
N THR A 303 8.67 12.37 47.98
CA THR A 303 8.67 10.94 47.66
C THR A 303 7.41 10.58 46.88
N LEU A 304 7.55 9.73 45.86
CA LEU A 304 6.45 9.24 45.04
C LEU A 304 6.61 7.72 44.85
N SER A 305 5.58 6.95 45.24
CA SER A 305 5.51 5.51 44.96
C SER A 305 4.59 5.25 43.77
N THR A 306 5.08 4.54 42.76
CA THR A 306 4.35 4.18 41.53
C THR A 306 3.95 2.69 41.49
N GLU A 307 4.38 1.90 42.47
CA GLU A 307 4.26 0.43 42.48
C GLU A 307 2.84 -0.08 42.26
N HIS A 308 1.84 0.57 42.89
CA HIS A 308 0.44 0.17 42.74
C HIS A 308 -0.09 0.41 41.33
N VAL A 309 0.25 1.56 40.72
CA VAL A 309 -0.20 1.92 39.38
C VAL A 309 0.47 1.00 38.35
N GLU A 310 1.78 0.73 38.52
CA GLU A 310 2.52 -0.22 37.70
C GLU A 310 1.91 -1.64 37.77
N ALA A 311 1.51 -2.08 38.97
CA ALA A 311 0.86 -3.38 39.15
C ALA A 311 -0.53 -3.46 38.49
N VAL A 312 -1.28 -2.34 38.44
CA VAL A 312 -2.56 -2.26 37.74
C VAL A 312 -2.34 -2.28 36.22
N LEU A 313 -1.38 -1.51 35.72
CA LEU A 313 -1.00 -1.48 34.30
C LEU A 313 -0.55 -2.87 33.80
N ALA A 314 0.25 -3.58 34.59
CA ALA A 314 0.76 -4.91 34.24
C ALA A 314 -0.35 -5.98 34.12
N LYS A 315 -1.52 -5.75 34.72
CA LYS A 315 -2.67 -6.68 34.69
C LYS A 315 -3.72 -6.30 33.64
N MET A 316 -3.50 -5.24 32.85
CA MET A 316 -4.43 -4.85 31.80
C MET A 316 -4.48 -5.93 30.70
N ALA A 317 -5.66 -6.49 30.49
CA ALA A 317 -5.94 -7.46 29.45
C ALA A 317 -7.28 -7.11 28.76
N PHE A 318 -7.45 -7.52 27.52
CA PHE A 318 -8.77 -7.50 26.90
C PHE A 318 -9.69 -8.43 27.69
N GLY A 319 -10.91 -7.95 28.02
CA GLY A 319 -11.92 -8.80 28.63
C GLY A 319 -12.22 -9.97 27.71
N VAL A 320 -12.19 -11.20 28.24
CA VAL A 320 -12.84 -12.32 27.58
C VAL A 320 -14.33 -11.99 27.64
N CYS A 321 -14.95 -11.67 26.50
CA CYS A 321 -16.40 -11.79 26.42
C CYS A 321 -16.68 -13.27 26.55
N ASP A 322 -17.04 -13.72 27.75
CA ASP A 322 -17.69 -15.01 27.93
C ASP A 322 -19.01 -14.94 27.14
N GLU A 323 -18.97 -15.36 25.88
CA GLU A 323 -20.14 -15.84 25.15
C GLU A 323 -20.54 -17.19 25.76
N GLU A 324 -21.00 -17.18 27.02
CA GLU A 324 -21.73 -18.29 27.61
C GLU A 324 -23.14 -17.79 27.94
N GLU A 325 -24.11 -18.33 27.19
CA GLU A 325 -25.56 -18.43 27.40
C GLU A 325 -26.35 -18.11 26.12
N PHE A 326 -26.08 -18.86 25.04
CA PHE A 326 -27.20 -19.35 24.24
C PHE A 326 -27.73 -20.58 24.99
N GLU A 327 -28.66 -20.36 25.92
CA GLU A 327 -29.51 -21.44 26.40
C GLU A 327 -30.34 -21.93 25.22
N ASP A 328 -30.07 -23.17 24.81
CA ASP A 328 -31.02 -24.02 24.10
C ASP A 328 -32.31 -24.09 24.91
N GLU A 329 -33.31 -23.27 24.58
CA GLU A 329 -34.70 -23.59 24.91
C GLU A 329 -35.37 -24.25 23.70
N GLU A 330 -35.29 -25.59 23.69
CA GLU A 330 -36.34 -26.43 23.12
C GLU A 330 -37.68 -26.09 23.78
N MET A 331 -38.65 -25.59 23.01
CA MET A 331 -40.07 -25.97 23.17
C MET A 331 -40.89 -25.71 21.92
#